data_AF-A0A235A5Z7-F1
#
_entry.id   AF-A0A235A5Z7-F1
#
_cell.length_a   1.000
_cell.length_b   1.000
_cell.length_c   1.000
_cell.angle_alpha   90.00
_cell.angle_beta   90.00
_cell.angle_gamma   90.00
#
_symmetry.space_group_name_H-M   'P 1'
#
loop_
_entity.id
_entity.type
_entity.pdbx_description
1 polymer ?
#
loop_
_entity_poly.entity_id
_entity_poly.type
_entity_poly.pdbx_seq_one_letter_code
_entity_poly.pdbx_strand_id
1 'polypeptide(L)'
;MTGAGPQPPRESRPDSPRTDAAPLAFTPSEFVAGAARAWAATTLLIITAWAVLTGGLSLIVGTVMIVMASVPAVVVGSPGAYLLGRFLRRIPRVGAHLMVFAGYGALVGAITTAVAVPVLIGDAGGTGVSDTVFLVNVPLSAIGVAGAWFLTMRRALRRDAGGLDERAPTPDADTATEDALDQRYRIIDPDRRRRQRPRD
;
A
#
# COMPACT_ATOMS: atom_id res chain seq x y z
N MET A 1 -38.94 8.84 24.47
CA MET A 1 -38.26 8.36 23.25
C MET A 1 -37.73 9.57 22.51
N THR A 2 -36.51 10.01 22.83
CA THR A 2 -35.82 11.09 22.11
C THR A 2 -35.24 10.50 20.83
N GLY A 3 -35.94 10.70 19.72
CA GLY A 3 -35.43 10.35 18.40
C GLY A 3 -34.17 11.17 18.13
N ALA A 4 -33.02 10.50 18.05
CA ALA A 4 -31.82 11.10 17.51
C ALA A 4 -32.18 11.56 16.08
N GLY A 5 -32.19 12.88 15.87
CA GLY A 5 -32.35 13.46 14.54
C GLY A 5 -31.31 12.89 13.57
N PRO A 6 -31.54 12.97 12.25
CA PRO A 6 -30.59 12.50 11.26
C PRO A 6 -29.22 13.10 11.55
N GLN A 7 -28.22 12.24 11.83
CA GLN A 7 -26.86 12.70 12.06
C GLN A 7 -26.43 13.51 10.83
N PRO A 8 -25.86 14.71 11.03
CA PRO A 8 -25.33 15.48 9.93
C PRO A 8 -24.29 14.61 9.18
N PRO A 9 -24.18 14.75 7.85
CA PRO A 9 -23.17 14.03 7.08
C PRO A 9 -21.81 14.23 7.75
N ARG A 10 -21.05 13.14 7.95
CA ARG A 10 -19.67 13.26 8.44
C ARG A 10 -18.94 14.16 7.46
N GLU A 11 -18.58 15.37 7.88
CA GLU A 11 -17.76 16.26 7.08
C GLU A 11 -16.49 15.53 6.68
N SER A 12 -16.38 15.20 5.40
CA SER A 12 -15.17 14.64 4.81
C SER A 12 -14.03 15.63 5.02
N ARG A 13 -12.85 15.15 5.44
CA ARG A 13 -11.63 15.97 5.53
C ARG A 13 -11.48 16.77 4.22
N PRO A 14 -11.24 18.08 4.25
CA PRO A 14 -11.20 18.92 3.05
C PRO A 14 -10.30 18.39 1.92
N ASP A 15 -9.23 17.68 2.30
CA ASP A 15 -8.22 17.15 1.38
C ASP A 15 -8.45 15.68 0.96
N SER A 16 -9.47 14.99 1.50
CA SER A 16 -9.74 13.60 1.12
C SER A 16 -10.44 13.55 -0.25
N PRO A 17 -9.97 12.71 -1.19
CA PRO A 17 -10.69 12.50 -2.46
C PRO A 17 -12.00 11.74 -2.29
N ARG A 18 -12.28 11.20 -1.09
CA ARG A 18 -13.41 10.29 -0.82
C ARG A 18 -14.64 11.09 -0.41
N THR A 19 -15.76 10.74 -1.03
CA THR A 19 -17.07 11.37 -0.82
C THR A 19 -18.14 10.29 -0.70
N ASP A 20 -19.34 10.63 -0.24
CA ASP A 20 -20.46 9.67 -0.17
C ASP A 20 -20.77 9.03 -1.53
N ALA A 21 -20.61 9.78 -2.63
CA ALA A 21 -20.81 9.29 -3.99
C ALA A 21 -19.63 8.45 -4.54
N ALA A 22 -18.44 8.56 -3.93
CA ALA A 22 -17.23 7.87 -4.34
C ALA A 22 -16.40 7.46 -3.10
N PRO A 23 -16.89 6.48 -2.32
CA PRO A 23 -16.32 6.15 -1.02
C PRO A 23 -14.90 5.59 -1.10
N LEU A 24 -14.52 5.03 -2.26
CA LEU A 24 -13.21 4.42 -2.50
C LEU A 24 -12.39 5.19 -3.54
N ALA A 25 -12.64 6.49 -3.69
CA ALA A 25 -11.79 7.35 -4.49
C ALA A 25 -10.36 7.43 -3.92
N PHE A 26 -9.40 7.74 -4.80
CA PHE A 26 -7.99 7.85 -4.46
C PHE A 26 -7.32 8.95 -5.26
N THR A 27 -6.23 9.49 -4.73
CA THR A 27 -5.38 10.47 -5.42
C THR A 27 -4.33 9.77 -6.31
N PRO A 28 -3.71 10.48 -7.27
CA PRO A 28 -2.61 9.92 -8.06
C PRO A 28 -1.43 9.43 -7.19
N SER A 29 -1.10 10.15 -6.11
CA SER A 29 -0.01 9.75 -5.20
C SER A 29 -0.35 8.49 -4.40
N GLU A 30 -1.60 8.34 -3.95
CA GLU A 30 -2.07 7.11 -3.32
C GLU A 30 -2.01 5.92 -4.28
N PHE A 31 -2.34 6.14 -5.55
CA PHE A 31 -2.22 5.11 -6.59
C PHE A 31 -0.78 4.69 -6.81
N VAL A 32 0.15 5.63 -7.04
CA VAL A 32 1.57 5.31 -7.28
C VAL A 32 2.15 4.56 -6.09
N ALA A 33 1.86 5.01 -4.87
CA ALA A 33 2.30 4.32 -3.66
C ALA A 33 1.65 2.93 -3.50
N GLY A 34 0.40 2.75 -3.96
CA GLY A 34 -0.28 1.46 -4.02
C GLY A 34 0.35 0.52 -5.04
N ALA A 35 0.62 1.01 -6.25
CA ALA A 35 1.25 0.27 -7.34
C ALA A 35 2.66 -0.19 -6.96
N ALA A 36 3.48 0.67 -6.35
CA ALA A 36 4.81 0.31 -5.86
C ALA A 36 4.76 -0.81 -4.81
N ARG A 37 3.81 -0.74 -3.87
CA ARG A 37 3.60 -1.82 -2.88
C ARG A 37 3.10 -3.11 -3.53
N ALA A 38 2.21 -3.00 -4.51
CA ALA A 38 1.69 -4.16 -5.24
C ALA A 38 2.80 -4.87 -6.01
N TRP A 39 3.63 -4.11 -6.71
CA TRP A 39 4.81 -4.63 -7.37
C TRP A 39 5.75 -5.32 -6.38
N ALA A 40 6.15 -4.63 -5.31
CA ALA A 40 7.07 -5.19 -4.32
C ALA A 40 6.53 -6.45 -3.65
N ALA A 41 5.27 -6.43 -3.21
CA ALA A 41 4.64 -7.57 -2.55
C ALA A 41 4.49 -8.78 -3.50
N THR A 42 4.04 -8.55 -4.73
CA THR A 42 3.87 -9.62 -5.73
C THR A 42 5.22 -10.20 -6.14
N THR A 43 6.20 -9.34 -6.39
CA THR A 43 7.57 -9.75 -6.75
C THR A 43 8.20 -10.58 -5.63
N LEU A 44 8.11 -10.10 -4.39
CA LEU A 44 8.60 -10.84 -3.23
C LEU A 44 7.89 -12.20 -3.08
N LEU A 45 6.56 -12.23 -3.22
CA LEU A 45 5.77 -13.45 -3.12
C LEU A 45 6.18 -14.49 -4.17
N ILE A 46 6.39 -14.06 -5.42
CA ILE A 46 6.83 -14.93 -6.52
C ILE A 46 8.25 -15.43 -6.25
N ILE A 47 9.18 -14.55 -5.86
CA ILE A 47 10.57 -14.94 -5.50
C ILE A 47 10.54 -15.99 -4.37
N THR A 48 9.79 -15.74 -3.30
CA THR A 48 9.69 -16.67 -2.18
C THR A 48 9.10 -18.02 -2.60
N ALA A 49 8.05 -18.02 -3.43
CA ALA A 49 7.45 -19.26 -3.92
C ALA A 49 8.44 -20.09 -4.74
N TRP A 50 9.19 -19.46 -5.64
CA TRP A 50 10.22 -20.14 -6.42
C TRP A 50 11.40 -20.60 -5.57
N ALA A 51 11.82 -19.80 -4.60
CA ALA A 51 12.87 -20.17 -3.66
C ALA A 51 12.52 -21.47 -2.91
N VAL A 52 11.27 -21.57 -2.45
CA VAL A 52 10.76 -22.78 -1.79
C VAL A 52 10.70 -23.95 -2.77
N LEU A 53 10.12 -23.75 -3.96
CA LEU A 53 9.91 -24.80 -4.95
C LEU A 53 11.22 -25.40 -5.48
N THR A 54 12.27 -24.59 -5.66
CA THR A 54 13.57 -25.03 -6.18
C THR A 54 14.59 -25.35 -5.08
N GLY A 55 14.20 -25.31 -3.80
CA GLY A 55 15.15 -25.47 -2.68
C GLY A 55 16.27 -24.43 -2.66
N GLY A 56 16.01 -23.21 -3.15
CA GLY A 56 16.97 -22.10 -3.20
C GLY A 56 18.05 -22.18 -4.30
N LEU A 57 18.11 -23.28 -5.07
CA LEU A 57 19.22 -23.58 -5.99
C LEU A 57 19.40 -22.56 -7.12
N SER A 58 18.35 -21.78 -7.43
CA SER A 58 18.34 -20.78 -8.50
C SER A 58 18.03 -19.36 -8.02
N LEU A 59 18.11 -19.08 -6.71
CA LEU A 59 17.56 -17.85 -6.14
C LEU A 59 18.08 -16.57 -6.81
N ILE A 60 19.38 -16.48 -7.09
CA ILE A 60 19.99 -15.29 -7.70
C ILE A 60 19.50 -15.11 -9.14
N VAL A 61 19.69 -16.13 -9.98
CA VAL A 61 19.33 -16.07 -11.41
C VAL A 61 17.81 -15.89 -11.55
N GLY A 62 17.01 -16.69 -10.84
CA GLY A 62 15.56 -16.59 -10.84
C GLY A 62 15.07 -15.21 -10.38
N THR A 63 15.67 -14.64 -9.34
CA THR A 63 15.31 -13.28 -8.87
C THR A 63 15.61 -12.23 -9.93
N VAL A 64 16.77 -12.27 -10.57
CA VAL A 64 17.11 -11.31 -11.64
C VAL A 64 16.09 -11.41 -12.78
N MET A 65 15.73 -12.63 -13.18
CA MET A 65 14.76 -12.85 -14.27
C MET A 65 13.35 -12.38 -13.90
N ILE A 66 12.89 -12.66 -12.67
CA ILE A 66 11.60 -12.17 -12.15
C ILE A 66 11.59 -10.64 -12.13
N VAL A 67 12.64 -10.00 -11.62
CA VAL A 67 12.73 -8.54 -11.56
C VAL A 67 12.68 -7.94 -12.97
N MET A 68 13.49 -8.47 -13.89
CA MET A 68 13.54 -8.03 -15.29
C MET A 68 12.17 -8.14 -15.99
N ALA A 69 11.42 -9.23 -15.77
CA ALA A 69 10.08 -9.39 -16.33
C ALA A 69 9.04 -8.49 -15.65
N SER A 70 9.17 -8.27 -14.33
CA SER A 70 8.17 -7.55 -13.53
C SER A 70 8.12 -6.04 -13.79
N VAL A 71 9.26 -5.43 -14.14
CA VAL A 71 9.34 -3.97 -14.35
C VAL A 71 8.50 -3.54 -15.56
N PRO A 72 8.68 -4.11 -16.77
CA PRO A 72 7.80 -3.81 -17.91
C PRO A 72 6.35 -4.14 -17.62
N ALA A 73 6.07 -5.25 -16.94
CA ALA A 73 4.71 -5.65 -16.59
C ALA A 73 4.00 -4.60 -15.73
N VAL A 74 4.70 -4.01 -14.75
CA VAL A 74 4.16 -2.92 -13.94
C VAL A 74 3.99 -1.63 -14.72
N VAL A 75 4.96 -1.26 -15.56
CA VAL A 75 4.86 -0.05 -16.38
C VAL A 75 3.66 -0.12 -17.31
N VAL A 76 3.44 -1.27 -17.97
CA VAL A 76 2.33 -1.48 -18.91
C VAL A 76 1.00 -1.74 -18.18
N GLY A 77 1.02 -2.45 -17.06
CA GLY A 77 -0.19 -2.77 -16.29
C GLY A 77 -0.72 -1.62 -15.44
N SER A 78 0.14 -0.71 -14.97
CA SER A 78 -0.30 0.38 -14.08
C SER A 78 -1.40 1.26 -14.68
N PRO A 79 -1.35 1.71 -15.94
CA PRO A 79 -2.45 2.46 -16.56
C PRO A 79 -3.79 1.73 -16.51
N GLY A 80 -3.79 0.41 -16.80
CA GLY A 80 -5.00 -0.41 -16.74
C GLY A 80 -5.56 -0.51 -15.33
N ALA A 81 -4.70 -0.76 -14.34
CA ALA A 81 -5.08 -0.79 -12.93
C ALA A 81 -5.64 0.56 -12.44
N TYR A 82 -5.06 1.67 -12.90
CA TYR A 82 -5.52 3.02 -12.59
C TYR A 82 -6.94 3.26 -13.09
N LEU A 83 -7.19 2.97 -14.37
CA LEU A 83 -8.52 3.11 -14.98
C LEU A 83 -9.53 2.22 -14.27
N LEU A 84 -9.17 0.97 -13.98
CA LEU A 84 -10.02 0.03 -13.27
C LEU A 84 -10.42 0.55 -11.89
N GLY A 85 -9.46 1.02 -11.10
CA GLY A 85 -9.74 1.67 -9.82
C GLY A 85 -10.62 2.91 -9.97
N ARG A 86 -10.40 3.71 -11.03
CA ARG A 86 -11.20 4.90 -11.33
C ARG A 86 -12.65 4.55 -11.61
N PHE A 87 -12.94 3.46 -12.32
CA PHE A 87 -14.31 2.99 -12.59
C PHE A 87 -14.99 2.43 -11.34
N LEU A 88 -14.25 1.68 -10.51
CA LEU A 88 -14.81 1.02 -9.34
C LEU A 88 -15.02 1.94 -8.12
N ARG A 89 -14.48 3.17 -8.13
CA ARG A 89 -14.51 4.11 -6.99
C ARG A 89 -15.89 4.39 -6.37
N ARG A 90 -16.97 4.20 -7.14
CA ARG A 90 -18.37 4.41 -6.71
C ARG A 90 -18.97 3.19 -6.02
N ILE A 91 -18.36 2.02 -6.17
CA ILE A 91 -18.87 0.76 -5.64
C ILE A 91 -18.36 0.62 -4.19
N PRO A 92 -19.21 0.62 -3.15
CA PRO A 92 -18.73 0.52 -1.76
C PRO A 92 -18.29 -0.90 -1.36
N ARG A 93 -18.51 -1.90 -2.24
CA ARG A 93 -18.28 -3.32 -1.94
C ARG A 93 -16.80 -3.67 -2.10
N VAL A 94 -16.11 -3.88 -0.98
CA VAL A 94 -14.71 -4.33 -0.93
C VAL A 94 -14.53 -5.67 -1.66
N GLY A 95 -15.46 -6.61 -1.50
CA GLY A 95 -15.42 -7.91 -2.20
C GLY A 95 -15.40 -7.78 -3.72
N ALA A 96 -16.15 -6.84 -4.30
CA ALA A 96 -16.15 -6.60 -5.74
C ALA A 96 -14.78 -6.11 -6.24
N HIS A 97 -14.13 -5.24 -5.47
CA HIS A 97 -12.78 -4.78 -5.80
C HIS A 97 -11.77 -5.91 -5.70
N LEU A 98 -11.83 -6.73 -4.65
CA LEU A 98 -10.94 -7.89 -4.50
C LEU A 98 -11.06 -8.84 -5.69
N MET A 99 -12.28 -9.17 -6.11
CA MET A 99 -12.50 -10.06 -7.27
C MET A 99 -11.96 -9.44 -8.56
N VAL A 100 -12.22 -8.15 -8.81
CA VAL A 100 -11.78 -7.46 -10.02
C VAL A 100 -10.26 -7.28 -10.06
N PHE A 101 -9.63 -6.89 -8.95
CA PHE A 101 -8.17 -6.76 -8.87
C PHE A 101 -7.45 -8.12 -8.87
N ALA A 102 -8.06 -9.17 -8.31
CA ALA A 102 -7.55 -10.53 -8.43
C ALA A 102 -7.59 -11.01 -9.90
N GLY A 103 -8.73 -10.81 -10.58
CA GLY A 103 -8.84 -11.13 -12.01
C GLY A 103 -7.87 -10.32 -12.87
N TYR A 104 -7.69 -9.04 -12.55
CA TYR A 104 -6.70 -8.19 -13.21
C TYR A 104 -5.27 -8.69 -12.98
N GLY A 105 -4.91 -9.04 -11.75
CA GLY A 105 -3.61 -9.61 -11.43
C GLY A 105 -3.35 -10.95 -12.13
N ALA A 106 -4.37 -11.82 -12.22
CA ALA A 106 -4.29 -13.07 -12.96
C ALA A 106 -4.03 -12.83 -14.46
N LEU A 107 -4.76 -11.88 -15.07
CA LEU A 107 -4.59 -11.52 -16.47
C LEU A 107 -3.18 -10.98 -16.76
N VAL A 108 -2.71 -10.02 -15.95
CA VAL A 108 -1.35 -9.47 -16.08
C VAL A 108 -0.30 -10.56 -15.87
N GLY A 109 -0.47 -11.43 -14.87
CA GLY A 109 0.42 -12.55 -14.60
C GLY A 109 0.48 -13.55 -15.76
N ALA A 110 -0.66 -13.86 -16.38
CA ALA A 110 -0.74 -14.77 -17.52
C ALA A 110 -0.06 -14.18 -18.76
N ILE A 111 -0.36 -12.92 -19.11
CA ILE A 111 0.25 -12.23 -20.25
C ILE A 111 1.77 -12.10 -20.04
N THR A 112 2.19 -11.66 -18.86
CA THR A 112 3.61 -11.50 -18.53
C THR A 112 4.33 -12.83 -18.61
N THR A 113 3.74 -13.90 -18.09
CA THR A 113 4.33 -15.25 -18.16
C THR A 113 4.42 -15.75 -19.60
N ALA A 114 3.35 -15.59 -20.38
CA ALA A 114 3.30 -15.99 -21.80
C ALA A 114 4.37 -15.31 -22.65
N VAL A 115 4.71 -14.05 -22.34
CA VAL A 115 5.75 -13.30 -23.04
C VAL A 115 7.14 -13.57 -22.46
N ALA A 116 7.28 -13.56 -21.13
CA ALA A 116 8.57 -13.65 -20.47
C ALA A 116 9.20 -15.02 -20.65
N VAL A 117 8.44 -16.12 -20.53
CA VAL A 117 8.98 -17.49 -20.66
C VAL A 117 9.73 -17.69 -21.98
N PRO A 118 9.15 -17.46 -23.18
CA PRO A 118 9.88 -17.64 -24.43
C PRO A 118 11.03 -16.63 -24.60
N VAL A 119 10.87 -15.38 -24.15
CA VAL A 119 11.91 -14.34 -24.29
C VAL A 119 13.13 -14.63 -23.43
N LEU A 120 12.92 -15.19 -22.23
CA LEU A 120 13.94 -15.31 -21.20
C LEU A 120 14.53 -16.71 -21.08
N ILE A 121 13.75 -17.74 -21.38
CA ILE A 121 14.13 -19.16 -21.24
C ILE A 121 14.30 -19.81 -22.63
N GLY A 122 13.67 -19.26 -23.67
CA GLY A 122 13.66 -19.83 -25.02
C GLY A 122 12.98 -21.21 -25.05
N ASP A 123 13.32 -22.00 -26.06
CA ASP A 123 12.78 -23.37 -26.25
C ASP A 123 13.38 -24.40 -25.28
N ALA A 124 14.26 -23.99 -24.38
CA ALA A 124 14.91 -24.88 -23.41
C ALA A 124 13.94 -25.40 -22.33
N GLY A 125 12.79 -24.73 -22.15
CA GLY A 125 11.73 -25.18 -21.25
C GLY A 125 10.75 -26.09 -21.98
N GLY A 126 10.84 -27.41 -21.77
CA GLY A 126 9.78 -28.33 -22.19
C GLY A 126 8.41 -27.91 -21.63
N THR A 127 7.31 -28.40 -22.22
CA THR A 127 5.93 -28.00 -21.89
C THR A 127 5.63 -28.00 -20.37
N GLY A 128 6.15 -28.98 -19.63
CA GLY A 128 5.96 -29.06 -18.16
C GLY A 128 6.59 -27.92 -17.35
N VAL A 129 7.68 -27.30 -17.83
CA VAL A 129 8.28 -26.13 -17.17
C VAL A 129 7.38 -24.92 -17.38
N SER A 130 6.90 -24.68 -18.61
CA SER A 130 5.96 -23.61 -18.90
C SER A 130 4.69 -23.73 -18.06
N ASP A 131 4.07 -24.91 -18.01
CA ASP A 131 2.86 -25.16 -17.25
C ASP A 131 3.04 -24.87 -15.75
N THR A 132 4.17 -25.29 -15.19
CA THR A 132 4.52 -25.00 -13.79
C THR A 132 4.67 -23.49 -13.55
N VAL A 133 5.30 -22.77 -14.48
CA VAL A 133 5.47 -21.32 -14.37
C VAL A 133 4.13 -20.60 -14.39
N PHE A 134 3.20 -21.00 -15.26
CA PHE A 134 1.84 -20.47 -15.27
C PHE A 134 1.09 -20.78 -13.97
N LEU A 135 1.15 -22.04 -13.52
CA LEU A 135 0.46 -22.51 -12.32
C LEU A 135 0.92 -21.76 -11.06
N VAL A 136 2.17 -21.33 -10.99
CA VAL A 136 2.71 -20.56 -9.87
C VAL A 136 2.46 -19.05 -10.05
N ASN A 137 2.87 -18.47 -11.18
CA ASN A 137 2.92 -17.02 -11.33
C ASN A 137 1.52 -16.38 -11.39
N VAL A 138 0.56 -17.02 -12.05
CA VAL A 138 -0.79 -16.46 -12.25
C VAL A 138 -1.54 -16.30 -10.93
N PRO A 139 -1.71 -17.34 -10.08
CA PRO A 139 -2.42 -17.17 -8.81
C PRO A 139 -1.69 -16.23 -7.85
N LEU A 140 -0.35 -16.26 -7.82
CA LEU A 140 0.42 -15.34 -6.96
C LEU A 140 0.27 -13.89 -7.42
N SER A 141 0.19 -13.64 -8.73
CA SER A 141 -0.09 -12.31 -9.28
C SER A 141 -1.50 -11.84 -8.90
N ALA A 142 -2.50 -12.72 -8.97
CA ALA A 142 -3.86 -12.43 -8.53
C ALA A 142 -3.91 -12.04 -7.03
N ILE A 143 -3.28 -12.86 -6.18
CA ILE A 143 -3.20 -12.65 -4.73
C ILE A 143 -2.43 -11.36 -4.41
N GLY A 144 -1.27 -11.16 -5.03
CA GLY A 144 -0.40 -10.03 -4.79
C GLY A 144 -1.07 -8.69 -5.11
N VAL A 145 -1.72 -8.59 -6.28
CA VAL A 145 -2.42 -7.38 -6.72
C VAL A 145 -3.64 -7.10 -5.84
N ALA A 146 -4.50 -8.09 -5.59
CA ALA A 146 -5.69 -7.92 -4.76
C ALA A 146 -5.32 -7.56 -3.30
N GLY A 147 -4.32 -8.25 -2.74
CA GLY A 147 -3.84 -8.01 -1.39
C GLY A 147 -3.23 -6.61 -1.22
N ALA A 148 -2.41 -6.17 -2.19
CA ALA A 148 -1.82 -4.85 -2.15
C ALA A 148 -2.84 -3.72 -2.32
N TRP A 149 -3.85 -3.92 -3.17
CA TRP A 149 -4.99 -3.00 -3.27
C TRP A 149 -5.69 -2.89 -1.91
N PHE A 150 -6.02 -4.02 -1.28
CA PHE A 150 -6.72 -4.05 0.01
C PHE A 150 -5.93 -3.33 1.11
N LEU A 151 -4.62 -3.60 1.21
CA LEU A 151 -3.76 -2.94 2.17
C LEU A 151 -3.65 -1.43 1.93
N THR A 152 -3.60 -1.01 0.67
CA THR A 152 -3.55 0.41 0.31
C THR A 152 -4.84 1.13 0.64
N MET A 153 -5.98 0.53 0.29
CA MET A 153 -7.31 1.02 0.67
C MET A 153 -7.43 1.15 2.19
N ARG A 154 -7.10 0.09 2.94
CA ARG A 154 -7.20 0.10 4.41
C ARG A 154 -6.32 1.17 5.04
N ARG A 155 -5.11 1.38 4.52
CA ARG A 155 -4.21 2.45 4.99
C ARG A 155 -4.78 3.84 4.69
N ALA A 156 -5.33 4.04 3.51
CA ALA A 156 -5.90 5.33 3.15
C ALA A 156 -7.13 5.67 4.00
N LEU A 157 -8.05 4.72 4.19
CA LEU A 157 -9.21 4.89 5.07
C LEU A 157 -8.82 5.16 6.53
N ARG A 158 -7.74 4.54 7.03
CA ARG A 158 -7.20 4.84 8.37
C ARG A 158 -6.65 6.25 8.50
N ARG A 159 -5.99 6.77 7.45
CA ARG A 159 -5.49 8.16 7.44
C ARG A 159 -6.63 9.16 7.44
N ASP A 160 -7.70 8.87 6.70
CA ASP A 160 -8.88 9.72 6.66
C ASP A 160 -9.58 9.74 8.02
N ALA A 161 -9.64 8.60 8.72
CA ALA A 161 -10.19 8.52 10.07
C ALA A 161 -9.34 9.27 11.11
N GLY A 162 -8.00 9.12 11.07
CA GLY A 162 -7.08 9.79 12.00
C GLY A 162 -6.95 11.31 11.77
N GLY A 163 -7.38 11.81 10.61
CA GLY A 163 -7.38 13.25 10.31
C GLY A 163 -8.43 14.08 11.04
N LEU A 164 -9.39 13.43 11.70
CA LEU A 164 -10.40 14.11 12.52
C LEU A 164 -9.86 14.47 13.92
N ASP A 165 -8.83 13.77 14.41
CA ASP A 165 -8.18 14.05 15.71
C ASP A 165 -7.15 15.18 15.66
N GLU A 166 -6.77 15.64 14.47
CA GLU A 166 -5.78 16.72 14.25
C GLU A 166 -6.38 18.14 14.38
N ARG A 167 -7.69 18.28 14.65
CA ARG A 167 -8.36 19.57 14.92
C ARG A 167 -7.94 20.09 16.30
N ALA A 168 -6.74 20.70 16.33
CA ALA A 168 -6.07 21.36 17.44
C ALA A 168 -5.84 20.48 18.69
N PRO A 169 -4.61 20.41 19.23
CA PRO A 169 -4.50 20.14 20.65
C PRO A 169 -5.28 21.27 21.33
N THR A 170 -6.46 20.97 21.88
CA THR A 170 -6.96 21.75 23.01
C THR A 170 -5.78 21.78 23.98
N PRO A 171 -5.21 22.97 24.29
CA PRO A 171 -4.18 23.06 25.30
C PRO A 171 -4.77 22.36 26.52
N ASP A 172 -4.22 21.19 26.83
CA ASP A 172 -4.61 20.50 28.04
C ASP A 172 -4.31 21.50 29.16
N ALA A 173 -5.33 21.81 29.96
CA ALA A 173 -5.22 22.85 30.99
C ALA A 173 -4.08 22.51 31.96
N ASP A 174 -3.74 21.24 32.07
CA ASP A 174 -2.62 20.74 32.83
C ASP A 174 -1.27 21.11 32.17
N THR A 175 -1.13 21.00 30.85
CA THR A 175 0.12 21.41 30.14
C THR A 175 0.34 22.93 30.18
N ALA A 176 -0.73 23.73 30.10
CA ALA A 176 -0.63 25.18 30.25
C ALA A 176 -0.20 25.61 31.66
N THR A 177 -0.53 24.82 32.68
CA THR A 177 -0.15 25.08 34.08
C THR A 177 1.32 24.70 34.33
N GLU A 178 1.79 23.60 33.74
CA GLU A 178 3.20 23.17 33.83
C GLU A 178 4.16 24.14 33.14
N ASP A 179 3.83 24.63 31.94
CA ASP A 179 4.65 25.63 31.23
C ASP A 179 4.72 26.98 31.96
N ALA A 180 3.63 27.38 32.65
CA ALA A 180 3.62 28.59 33.47
C ALA A 180 4.49 28.45 34.73
N LEU A 181 4.57 27.25 35.30
CA LEU A 181 5.48 26.95 36.41
C LEU A 181 6.94 26.92 35.95
N ASP A 182 7.24 26.32 34.82
CA ASP A 182 8.61 26.22 34.29
C ASP A 182 9.19 27.59 33.89
N GLN A 183 8.33 28.49 33.36
CA GLN A 183 8.72 29.90 33.14
C GLN A 183 9.01 30.65 34.45
N ARG A 184 8.29 30.39 35.54
CA ARG A 184 8.60 31.00 36.85
C ARG A 184 9.92 30.50 37.42
N TYR A 185 10.23 29.21 37.31
CA TYR A 185 11.51 28.68 37.79
C TYR A 185 12.71 29.24 37.02
N ARG A 186 12.54 29.53 35.73
CA ARG A 186 13.58 30.13 34.86
C ARG A 186 13.98 31.55 35.28
N ILE A 187 13.09 32.29 35.94
CA ILE A 187 13.34 33.65 36.44
C ILE A 187 14.09 33.60 37.78
N ILE A 188 13.91 32.54 38.57
CA ILE A 188 14.44 32.43 39.94
C ILE A 188 15.89 31.92 39.97
N ASP A 189 16.30 31.05 39.05
CA ASP A 189 17.66 30.48 39.05
C ASP A 189 18.25 30.33 37.63
N PRO A 190 18.72 31.42 37.02
CA PRO A 190 19.23 31.42 35.64
C PRO A 190 20.58 30.69 35.46
N ASP A 191 21.33 30.43 36.52
CA ASP A 191 22.73 29.98 36.44
C ASP A 191 22.93 28.46 36.50
N ARG A 192 21.86 27.68 36.72
CA ARG A 192 21.96 26.23 36.95
C ARG A 192 22.50 25.42 35.76
N ARG A 193 22.40 25.94 34.52
CA ARG A 193 22.92 25.25 33.31
C ARG A 193 24.43 25.35 33.11
N ARG A 194 25.15 26.24 33.80
CA ARG A 194 26.60 26.41 33.54
C ARG A 194 27.49 25.32 34.15
N ARG A 195 26.97 24.48 35.06
CA ARG A 195 27.79 23.51 35.81
C ARG A 195 27.80 22.08 35.25
N GLN A 196 27.13 21.81 34.13
CA GLN A 196 27.04 20.44 33.56
C GLN A 196 27.88 20.22 32.29
N ARG A 197 28.91 21.04 32.02
CA ARG A 197 29.95 20.64 31.05
C ARG A 197 31.08 19.93 31.81
N PRO A 198 31.34 18.64 31.55
CA PRO A 198 32.58 18.00 31.99
C PRO A 198 33.74 18.76 31.34
N ARG A 199 34.76 19.09 32.13
CA ARG A 199 36.06 19.46 31.59
C ARG A 199 36.78 18.17 31.26
N ASP A 200 37.29 18.08 30.02
CA ASP A 200 38.17 17.02 29.54
C ASP A 200 39.42 16.88 30.44
#